data_AF-A0A194V2Y6-F1
#
_entry.id   AF-A0A194V2Y6-F1
#
_cell.length_a   1.000
_cell.length_b   1.000
_cell.length_c   1.000
_cell.angle_alpha   90.00
_cell.angle_beta   90.00
_cell.angle_gamma   90.00
#
_symmetry.space_group_name_H-M   'P 1'
#
loop_
_entity.id
_entity.type
_entity.pdbx_description
1 polymer ?
#
loop_
_entity_poly.entity_id
_entity_poly.type
_entity_poly.pdbx_seq_one_letter_code
_entity_poly.pdbx_strand_id
1 'polypeptide(L)'
;MDFLTRGDLMAGFVLHAGLGLCVALVVSFLYQSTSGQKLPLHGAEYGIYPRRVLQYIYHAQSMYDKGYAKFKDALYRMTTADGEKVVVPLKYLEELRGKPEDQINNAKAHERKLPHITRRLAEEVERTLRAELPQHRDWTSINVNDHVSRIIAIVSGNILVGPPLCYDEEYLHAAMHYSRDISAAIRALKVWPRILRPVAQYFLPQVGVIRKYRKKAKTMLQPLIEEIRTTISKGNEAPDTVLAWMVEKSQEFQVDDDELANTQLVLIMAGIHTTNMTITHMLYDLAAYPECIKDLRDEITSVLAEHGGVLSSGALFQMKLLDSFMLESQRHNPIQMSESLFLFPHSVPPWAVGAGAPVTLNDGTQIPAGVIIEAPHVAIVQDPSFYPDPEAGVQPFPDP
;
A
#
# COMPACT_ATOMS: atom_id res chain seq x y z
N MET A 1 55.51 15.49 -37.69
CA MET A 1 54.69 14.27 -37.92
C MET A 1 54.43 13.70 -36.54
N ASP A 2 53.38 14.20 -35.88
CA ASP A 2 53.11 13.84 -34.49
C ASP A 2 52.45 12.47 -34.40
N PHE A 3 53.11 11.62 -33.63
CA PHE A 3 52.64 10.31 -33.18
C PHE A 3 51.45 10.52 -32.22
N LEU A 4 50.23 10.58 -32.75
CA LEU A 4 49.06 10.26 -31.94
C LEU A 4 49.07 8.75 -31.70
N THR A 5 49.46 8.36 -30.49
CA THR A 5 49.54 6.96 -30.11
C THR A 5 48.14 6.34 -30.08
N ARG A 6 48.02 5.04 -30.36
CA ARG A 6 46.75 4.29 -30.30
C ARG A 6 45.98 4.49 -28.98
N GLY A 7 46.66 4.88 -27.89
CA GLY A 7 46.06 5.22 -26.60
C GLY A 7 45.22 6.50 -26.63
N ASP A 8 45.66 7.54 -27.36
CA ASP A 8 44.95 8.83 -27.44
C ASP A 8 43.67 8.72 -28.29
N LEU A 9 43.71 7.88 -29.34
CA LEU A 9 42.54 7.58 -30.17
C LEU A 9 41.49 6.76 -29.39
N MET A 10 41.92 5.79 -28.58
CA MET A 10 41.02 5.00 -27.72
C MET A 10 40.45 5.84 -26.58
N ALA A 11 41.25 6.71 -25.95
CA ALA A 11 40.78 7.65 -24.92
C ALA A 11 39.74 8.63 -25.48
N GLY A 12 39.98 9.18 -26.68
CA GLY A 12 39.02 10.01 -27.40
C GLY A 12 37.72 9.27 -27.71
N PHE A 13 37.79 8.03 -28.20
CA PHE A 13 36.61 7.22 -28.52
C PHE A 13 35.78 6.86 -27.27
N VAL A 14 36.43 6.52 -26.16
CA VAL A 14 35.76 6.26 -24.87
C VAL A 14 35.11 7.53 -24.32
N LEU A 15 35.75 8.70 -24.45
CA LEU A 15 35.15 9.98 -24.05
C LEU A 15 33.93 10.34 -24.91
N HIS A 16 33.98 10.13 -26.22
CA HIS A 16 32.87 10.45 -27.14
C HIS A 16 31.72 9.44 -27.02
N ALA A 17 32.03 8.15 -26.82
CA ALA A 17 31.03 7.14 -26.52
C ALA A 17 30.38 7.36 -25.14
N GLY A 18 31.17 7.76 -24.13
CA GLY A 18 30.68 8.16 -22.81
C GLY A 18 29.80 9.41 -22.86
N LEU A 19 30.19 10.43 -23.64
CA LEU A 19 29.39 11.64 -23.85
C LEU A 19 28.10 11.33 -24.63
N GLY A 20 28.18 10.49 -25.67
CA GLY A 20 27.01 10.04 -26.44
C GLY A 20 26.03 9.23 -25.60
N LEU A 21 26.52 8.34 -24.72
CA LEU A 21 25.71 7.64 -23.75
C LEU A 21 25.10 8.62 -22.75
N CYS A 22 25.87 9.54 -22.17
CA CYS A 22 25.35 10.57 -21.26
C CYS A 22 24.27 11.43 -21.93
N VAL A 23 24.46 11.86 -23.18
CA VAL A 23 23.45 12.61 -23.95
C VAL A 23 22.23 11.75 -24.23
N ALA A 24 22.38 10.48 -24.61
CA ALA A 24 21.25 9.57 -24.82
C ALA A 24 20.48 9.29 -23.51
N LEU A 25 21.19 9.18 -22.38
CA LEU A 25 20.60 9.03 -21.06
C LEU A 25 19.88 10.30 -20.62
N VAL A 26 20.44 11.49 -20.89
CA VAL A 26 19.81 12.79 -20.64
C VAL A 26 18.60 13.01 -21.54
N VAL A 27 18.68 12.66 -22.83
CA VAL A 27 17.56 12.73 -23.76
C VAL A 27 16.48 11.75 -23.35
N SER A 28 16.80 10.50 -23.02
CA SER A 28 15.82 9.53 -22.47
C SER A 28 15.21 10.01 -21.15
N PHE A 29 16.00 10.67 -20.28
CA PHE A 29 15.54 11.27 -19.03
C PHE A 29 14.60 12.47 -19.26
N LEU A 30 14.82 13.26 -20.31
CA LEU A 30 13.98 14.40 -20.69
C LEU A 30 12.74 13.96 -21.48
N TYR A 31 12.83 12.89 -22.27
CA TYR A 31 11.78 12.38 -23.17
C TYR A 31 11.03 11.14 -22.66
N GLN A 32 11.18 10.76 -21.39
CA GLN A 32 10.35 9.72 -20.74
C GLN A 32 8.87 10.12 -20.58
N SER A 33 8.43 11.23 -21.18
CA SER A 33 7.03 11.59 -21.37
C SER A 33 6.40 10.62 -22.36
N THR A 34 5.33 9.95 -21.96
CA THR A 34 4.56 9.07 -22.85
C THR A 34 3.93 9.92 -23.96
N SER A 35 4.65 10.08 -25.08
CA SER A 35 4.32 10.93 -26.23
C SER A 35 3.17 10.38 -27.09
N GLY A 36 2.27 9.56 -26.54
CA GLY A 36 1.20 8.89 -27.28
C GLY A 36 -0.20 8.98 -26.67
N GLN A 37 -0.39 9.66 -25.53
CA GLN A 37 -1.69 9.68 -24.85
C GLN A 37 -2.42 11.01 -25.11
N LYS A 38 -3.66 10.94 -25.58
CA LYS A 38 -4.53 12.11 -25.88
C LYS A 38 -5.08 12.83 -24.63
N LEU A 39 -4.72 12.38 -23.43
CA LEU A 39 -5.24 12.92 -22.18
C LEU A 39 -4.44 14.18 -21.76
N PRO A 40 -5.10 15.19 -21.17
CA PRO A 40 -4.41 16.38 -20.67
C PRO A 40 -3.45 16.03 -19.54
N LEU A 41 -2.25 16.61 -19.54
CA LEU A 41 -1.27 16.46 -18.46
C LEU A 41 -1.45 17.55 -17.40
N HIS A 42 -1.82 17.17 -16.18
CA HIS A 42 -1.81 18.04 -15.01
C HIS A 42 -0.38 18.22 -14.48
N GLY A 43 -0.01 19.46 -14.10
CA GLY A 43 1.33 19.78 -13.61
C GLY A 43 2.37 20.00 -14.71
N ALA A 44 1.95 20.23 -15.96
CA ALA A 44 2.86 20.57 -17.06
C ALA A 44 3.64 21.88 -16.80
N GLU A 45 3.06 22.79 -16.02
CA GLU A 45 3.64 24.05 -15.58
C GLU A 45 4.91 23.89 -14.72
N TYR A 46 5.10 22.74 -14.07
CA TYR A 46 6.31 22.45 -13.29
C TYR A 46 7.52 22.09 -14.19
N GLY A 47 7.34 22.09 -15.51
CA GLY A 47 8.40 21.92 -16.50
C GLY A 47 8.72 20.46 -16.81
N ILE A 48 10.01 20.15 -16.93
CA ILE A 48 10.50 18.82 -17.35
C ILE A 48 10.13 17.70 -16.35
N TYR A 49 10.04 16.47 -16.85
CA TYR A 49 9.62 15.29 -16.08
C TYR A 49 10.25 15.17 -14.68
N PRO A 50 11.57 15.34 -14.48
CA PRO A 50 12.20 15.24 -13.16
C PRO A 50 11.70 16.30 -12.16
N ARG A 51 11.42 17.52 -12.63
CA ARG A 51 10.84 18.57 -11.77
C ARG A 51 9.41 18.23 -11.37
N ARG A 52 8.62 17.66 -12.28
CA ARG A 52 7.27 17.18 -11.96
C ARG A 52 7.29 16.04 -10.94
N VAL A 53 8.23 15.10 -11.07
CA VAL A 53 8.45 14.03 -10.08
C VAL A 53 8.81 14.60 -8.72
N LEU A 54 9.71 15.58 -8.65
CA LEU A 54 10.05 16.25 -7.39
C LEU A 54 8.84 16.98 -6.81
N GLN A 55 8.07 17.69 -7.63
CA GLN A 55 6.85 18.36 -7.19
C GLN A 55 5.87 17.36 -6.57
N TYR A 56 5.67 16.19 -7.19
CA TYR A 56 4.84 15.14 -6.63
C TYR A 56 5.38 14.62 -5.30
N ILE A 57 6.69 14.34 -5.20
CA ILE A 57 7.31 13.81 -3.98
C ILE A 57 7.06 14.71 -2.76
N TYR A 58 7.03 16.03 -2.94
CA TYR A 58 6.86 17.00 -1.85
C TYR A 58 5.44 17.55 -1.71
N HIS A 59 4.62 17.50 -2.77
CA HIS A 59 3.33 18.18 -2.83
C HIS A 59 2.22 17.33 -3.50
N ALA A 60 2.28 16.01 -3.38
CA ALA A 60 1.32 15.08 -4.01
C ALA A 60 -0.14 15.45 -3.73
N GLN A 61 -0.53 15.69 -2.48
CA GLN A 61 -1.91 16.04 -2.11
C GLN A 61 -2.43 17.24 -2.92
N SER A 62 -1.67 18.35 -2.89
CA SER A 62 -2.04 19.56 -3.62
C SER A 62 -2.14 19.34 -5.13
N MET A 63 -1.37 18.41 -5.69
CA MET A 63 -1.49 18.04 -7.11
C MET A 63 -2.78 17.25 -7.38
N TYR A 64 -3.20 16.34 -6.50
CA TYR A 64 -4.50 15.68 -6.62
C TYR A 64 -5.64 16.68 -6.48
N ASP A 65 -5.62 17.57 -5.50
CA ASP A 65 -6.70 18.55 -5.26
C ASP A 65 -6.87 19.50 -6.46
N LYS A 66 -5.76 20.06 -6.95
CA LYS A 66 -5.77 20.96 -8.13
C LYS A 66 -6.15 20.23 -9.41
N GLY A 67 -5.70 18.97 -9.56
CA GLY A 67 -6.08 18.12 -10.67
C GLY A 67 -7.57 17.83 -10.67
N TYR A 68 -8.11 17.43 -9.53
CA TYR A 68 -9.53 17.17 -9.31
C TYR A 68 -10.39 18.41 -9.58
N ALA A 69 -10.04 19.57 -9.01
CA ALA A 69 -10.76 20.82 -9.24
C ALA A 69 -10.79 21.24 -10.73
N LYS A 70 -9.70 20.96 -11.47
CA LYS A 70 -9.58 21.32 -12.90
C LYS A 70 -10.26 20.32 -13.83
N PHE A 71 -10.28 19.04 -13.47
CA PHE A 71 -10.70 17.94 -14.32
C PHE A 71 -11.77 17.06 -13.65
N LYS A 72 -12.65 17.65 -12.84
CA LYS A 72 -13.64 16.93 -12.00
C LYS A 72 -14.39 15.82 -12.74
N ASP A 73 -14.74 16.08 -14.00
CA ASP A 73 -15.51 15.18 -14.86
C ASP A 73 -14.73 14.52 -16.00
N ALA A 74 -13.40 14.72 -16.07
CA ALA A 74 -12.57 14.28 -17.17
C ALA A 74 -11.33 13.52 -16.70
N LEU A 75 -10.88 12.56 -17.51
CA LEU A 75 -9.62 11.86 -17.26
C LEU A 75 -8.45 12.80 -17.53
N TYR A 76 -7.42 12.72 -16.69
CA TYR A 76 -6.18 13.45 -16.89
C TYR A 76 -4.98 12.61 -16.50
N ARG A 77 -3.81 12.98 -17.00
CA ARG A 77 -2.54 12.38 -16.60
C ARG A 77 -1.90 13.19 -15.51
N MET A 78 -1.20 12.51 -14.61
CA MET A 78 -0.35 13.16 -13.63
C MET A 78 0.99 12.46 -13.54
N THR A 79 2.08 13.24 -13.52
CA THR A 79 3.42 12.69 -13.27
C THR A 79 3.57 12.42 -11.77
N THR A 80 3.83 11.16 -11.42
CA THR A 80 4.05 10.72 -10.04
C THR A 80 5.47 10.21 -9.85
N ALA A 81 5.80 9.84 -8.61
CA ALA A 81 7.07 9.19 -8.27
C ALA A 81 7.29 7.85 -9.01
N ASP A 82 6.22 7.18 -9.45
CA ASP A 82 6.25 5.86 -10.10
C ASP A 82 6.13 5.92 -11.63
N GLY A 83 5.95 7.13 -12.19
CA GLY A 83 5.65 7.32 -13.60
C GLY A 83 4.43 8.20 -13.80
N GLU A 84 4.04 8.39 -15.06
CA GLU A 84 2.77 9.03 -15.38
C GLU A 84 1.62 8.05 -15.11
N LYS A 85 0.64 8.51 -14.33
CA LYS A 85 -0.60 7.78 -14.01
C LYS A 85 -1.80 8.48 -14.64
N VAL A 86 -2.88 7.75 -14.86
CA VAL A 86 -4.14 8.30 -15.34
C VAL A 86 -5.09 8.44 -14.15
N VAL A 87 -5.46 9.67 -13.84
CA VAL A 87 -6.43 9.96 -12.80
C VAL A 87 -7.84 9.95 -13.42
N VAL A 88 -8.74 9.19 -12.81
CA VAL A 88 -10.12 8.98 -13.27
C VAL A 88 -11.12 9.63 -12.32
N PRO A 89 -12.17 10.28 -12.85
CA PRO A 89 -13.33 10.72 -12.07
C PRO A 89 -14.06 9.55 -11.38
N LEU A 90 -14.73 9.85 -10.26
CA LEU A 90 -15.47 8.88 -9.45
C LEU A 90 -16.50 8.08 -10.27
N LYS A 91 -17.20 8.74 -11.21
CA LYS A 91 -18.24 8.13 -12.06
C LYS A 91 -17.79 6.92 -12.88
N TYR A 92 -16.48 6.78 -13.15
CA TYR A 92 -15.95 5.65 -13.91
C TYR A 92 -15.51 4.49 -13.02
N LEU A 93 -15.47 4.64 -11.69
CA LEU A 93 -14.95 3.60 -10.81
C LEU A 93 -15.78 2.32 -10.82
N GLU A 94 -17.11 2.42 -10.83
CA GLU A 94 -17.96 1.23 -10.92
C GLU A 94 -17.76 0.49 -12.24
N GLU A 95 -17.69 1.22 -13.35
CA GLU A 95 -17.43 0.64 -14.66
C GLU A 95 -16.07 -0.08 -14.71
N LEU A 96 -15.04 0.54 -14.15
CA LEU A 96 -13.69 -0.02 -14.08
C LEU A 96 -13.65 -1.26 -13.18
N ARG A 97 -14.32 -1.24 -12.01
CA ARG A 97 -14.44 -2.41 -11.13
C ARG A 97 -15.16 -3.58 -11.79
N GLY A 98 -16.08 -3.30 -12.72
CA GLY A 98 -16.80 -4.31 -13.50
C GLY A 98 -16.02 -4.91 -14.67
N LYS A 99 -14.84 -4.37 -15.04
CA LYS A 99 -14.02 -4.94 -16.11
C LYS A 99 -13.41 -6.29 -15.69
N PRO A 100 -13.14 -7.21 -16.65
CA PRO A 100 -12.59 -8.50 -16.33
C PRO A 100 -11.12 -8.42 -15.85
N GLU A 101 -10.69 -9.42 -15.07
CA GLU A 101 -9.39 -9.44 -14.36
C GLU A 101 -8.16 -9.46 -15.28
N ASP A 102 -8.34 -9.84 -16.54
CA ASP A 102 -7.32 -9.76 -17.58
C ASP A 102 -7.07 -8.32 -18.07
N GLN A 103 -8.04 -7.41 -17.85
CA GLN A 103 -7.95 -5.99 -18.18
C GLN A 103 -7.64 -5.14 -16.95
N ILE A 104 -8.33 -5.41 -15.84
CA ILE A 104 -8.18 -4.66 -14.59
C ILE A 104 -7.95 -5.65 -13.46
N ASN A 105 -6.75 -5.62 -12.89
CA ASN A 105 -6.46 -6.34 -11.67
C ASN A 105 -7.07 -5.59 -10.49
N ASN A 106 -8.33 -5.92 -10.25
CA ASN A 106 -8.95 -5.70 -8.97
C ASN A 106 -8.39 -6.80 -8.08
N ALA A 107 -7.62 -6.45 -7.07
CA ALA A 107 -7.20 -7.40 -6.04
C ALA A 107 -8.45 -7.90 -5.31
N LYS A 108 -9.19 -8.84 -5.90
CA LYS A 108 -10.27 -9.54 -5.24
C LYS A 108 -9.61 -10.38 -4.18
N ALA A 109 -9.67 -9.91 -2.94
CA ALA A 109 -9.34 -10.74 -1.80
C ALA A 109 -10.15 -12.03 -1.94
N HIS A 110 -9.49 -13.18 -1.94
CA HIS A 110 -10.19 -14.45 -1.88
C HIS A 110 -10.87 -14.54 -0.50
N GLU A 111 -12.11 -14.07 -0.40
CA GLU A 111 -12.92 -13.98 0.84
C GLU A 111 -13.19 -15.33 1.52
N ARG A 112 -12.83 -16.45 0.86
CA ARG A 112 -13.25 -17.82 1.20
C ARG A 112 -12.78 -18.33 2.57
N LYS A 113 -11.92 -17.61 3.32
CA LYS A 113 -11.45 -18.00 4.66
C LYS A 113 -11.73 -17.00 5.80
N LEU A 114 -12.34 -15.84 5.53
CA LEU A 114 -12.53 -14.78 6.53
C LEU A 114 -13.31 -15.21 7.80
N PRO A 115 -14.40 -16.01 7.72
CA PRO A 115 -15.19 -16.35 8.90
C PRO A 115 -14.44 -17.15 9.97
N HIS A 116 -13.51 -18.01 9.56
CA HIS A 116 -12.72 -18.83 10.50
C HIS A 116 -11.64 -18.03 11.22
N ILE A 117 -11.16 -16.94 10.61
CA ILE A 117 -10.10 -16.09 11.16
C ILE A 117 -10.66 -15.12 12.22
N THR A 118 -11.91 -14.65 12.07
CA THR A 118 -12.50 -13.63 12.95
C THR A 118 -12.39 -13.97 14.45
N ARG A 119 -12.73 -15.20 14.84
CA ARG A 119 -12.69 -15.60 16.26
C ARG A 119 -11.27 -15.62 16.80
N ARG A 120 -10.35 -16.27 16.09
CA ARG A 120 -8.93 -16.34 16.46
C ARG A 120 -8.32 -14.94 16.55
N LEU A 121 -8.70 -14.06 15.63
CA LEU A 121 -8.26 -12.67 15.63
C LEU A 121 -8.77 -11.92 16.86
N ALA A 122 -10.04 -12.08 17.22
CA ALA A 122 -10.63 -11.46 18.39
C ALA A 122 -9.94 -11.89 19.70
N GLU A 123 -9.71 -13.20 19.86
CA GLU A 123 -8.99 -13.77 21.00
C GLU A 123 -7.56 -13.21 21.09
N GLU A 124 -6.87 -13.11 19.95
CA GLU A 124 -5.50 -12.58 19.89
C GLU A 124 -5.43 -11.08 20.17
N VAL A 125 -6.43 -10.30 19.71
CA VAL A 125 -6.57 -8.88 20.04
C VAL A 125 -6.77 -8.70 21.54
N GLU A 126 -7.70 -9.43 22.15
CA GLU A 126 -7.95 -9.33 23.59
C GLU A 126 -6.68 -9.66 24.41
N ARG A 127 -6.02 -10.77 24.06
CA ARG A 127 -4.78 -11.20 24.73
C ARG A 127 -3.69 -10.14 24.63
N THR A 128 -3.50 -9.58 23.43
CA THR A 128 -2.46 -8.60 23.16
C THR A 128 -2.76 -7.25 23.82
N LEU A 129 -4.01 -6.79 23.79
CA LEU A 129 -4.44 -5.57 24.49
C LEU A 129 -4.13 -5.65 25.98
N ARG A 130 -4.44 -6.77 26.63
CA ARG A 130 -4.15 -6.99 28.06
C ARG A 130 -2.65 -7.02 28.37
N ALA A 131 -1.84 -7.55 27.46
CA ALA A 131 -0.39 -7.64 27.64
C ALA A 131 0.32 -6.30 27.39
N GLU A 132 -0.12 -5.52 26.41
CA GLU A 132 0.56 -4.32 25.95
C GLU A 132 0.11 -3.04 26.66
N LEU A 133 -1.13 -3.00 27.17
CA LEU A 133 -1.62 -1.84 27.92
C LEU A 133 -1.27 -1.96 29.41
N PRO A 134 -0.84 -0.85 30.07
CA PRO A 134 -0.54 -0.86 31.49
C PRO A 134 -1.72 -1.33 32.35
N GLN A 135 -1.49 -2.37 33.16
CA GLN A 135 -2.51 -2.95 34.05
C GLN A 135 -2.48 -2.23 35.42
N HIS A 136 -2.82 -0.94 35.44
CA HIS A 136 -2.93 -0.14 36.66
C HIS A 136 -4.37 0.27 36.93
N ARG A 137 -4.71 0.47 38.22
CA ARG A 137 -6.05 0.96 38.62
C ARG A 137 -6.19 2.47 38.45
N ASP A 138 -5.07 3.18 38.39
CA ASP A 138 -5.02 4.63 38.24
C ASP A 138 -4.82 5.05 36.78
N TRP A 139 -5.29 6.25 36.45
CA TRP A 139 -5.09 6.83 35.12
C TRP A 139 -3.61 6.89 34.75
N THR A 140 -3.29 6.27 33.61
CA THR A 140 -1.92 6.21 33.07
C THR A 140 -1.89 6.82 31.68
N SER A 141 -1.02 7.79 31.46
CA SER A 141 -0.80 8.37 30.13
C SER A 141 0.02 7.41 29.27
N ILE A 142 -0.41 7.20 28.02
CA ILE A 142 0.27 6.33 27.05
C ILE A 142 0.42 7.04 25.70
N ASN A 143 1.40 6.61 24.91
CA ASN A 143 1.44 6.94 23.48
C ASN A 143 0.57 5.94 22.71
N VAL A 144 -0.62 6.37 22.30
CA VAL A 144 -1.58 5.52 21.58
C VAL A 144 -0.95 4.90 20.32
N ASN A 145 -0.19 5.66 19.55
CA ASN A 145 0.38 5.17 18.29
C ASN A 145 1.40 4.04 18.51
N ASP A 146 2.25 4.16 19.53
CA ASP A 146 3.28 3.14 19.82
C ASP A 146 2.62 1.82 20.26
N HIS A 147 1.64 1.89 21.17
CA HIS A 147 0.92 0.71 21.65
C HIS A 147 0.08 0.07 20.54
N VAL A 148 -0.69 0.86 19.78
CA VAL A 148 -1.54 0.36 18.68
C VAL A 148 -0.68 -0.28 17.59
N SER A 149 0.43 0.36 17.20
CA SER A 149 1.37 -0.20 16.22
C SER A 149 1.88 -1.59 16.64
N ARG A 150 2.26 -1.73 17.92
CA ARG A 150 2.76 -2.99 18.46
C ARG A 150 1.68 -4.07 18.55
N ILE A 151 0.49 -3.72 19.03
CA ILE A 151 -0.66 -4.62 19.10
C ILE A 151 -0.99 -5.16 17.70
N ILE A 152 -1.08 -4.28 16.69
CA ILE A 152 -1.39 -4.67 15.31
C ILE A 152 -0.27 -5.52 14.70
N ALA A 153 1.00 -5.23 15.01
CA ALA A 153 2.13 -6.03 14.53
C ALA A 153 2.05 -7.48 15.03
N ILE A 154 1.72 -7.67 16.31
CA ILE A 154 1.54 -8.99 16.91
C ILE A 154 0.32 -9.70 16.31
N VAL A 155 -0.83 -9.04 16.28
CA VAL A 155 -2.09 -9.59 15.78
C VAL A 155 -1.99 -9.97 14.29
N SER A 156 -1.41 -9.10 13.47
CA SER A 156 -1.16 -9.36 12.05
C SER A 156 -0.15 -10.48 11.87
N GLY A 157 0.94 -10.47 12.63
CA GLY A 157 1.95 -11.54 12.63
C GLY A 157 1.33 -12.90 12.96
N ASN A 158 0.38 -12.96 13.90
CA ASN A 158 -0.30 -14.22 14.26
C ASN A 158 -1.02 -14.84 13.05
N ILE A 159 -1.70 -14.04 12.23
CA ILE A 159 -2.40 -14.53 11.04
C ILE A 159 -1.44 -14.79 9.87
N LEU A 160 -0.42 -13.95 9.71
CA LEU A 160 0.51 -14.03 8.57
C LEU A 160 1.50 -15.18 8.71
N VAL A 161 2.19 -15.27 9.86
CA VAL A 161 3.31 -16.19 10.10
C VAL A 161 3.06 -17.15 11.26
N GLY A 162 2.10 -16.84 12.14
CA GLY A 162 1.75 -17.71 13.26
C GLY A 162 2.48 -17.39 14.57
N PRO A 163 2.10 -18.10 15.66
CA PRO A 163 2.64 -17.91 17.01
C PRO A 163 4.17 -17.94 17.16
N PRO A 164 4.93 -18.77 16.42
CA PRO A 164 6.38 -18.86 16.61
C PRO A 164 7.13 -17.55 16.38
N LEU A 165 6.61 -16.68 15.50
CA LEU A 165 7.33 -15.48 15.06
C LEU A 165 6.61 -14.17 15.41
N CYS A 166 5.30 -14.21 15.70
CA CYS A 166 4.54 -12.99 15.97
C CYS A 166 4.91 -12.29 17.29
N TYR A 167 5.62 -12.96 18.19
CA TYR A 167 6.15 -12.38 19.44
C TYR A 167 7.65 -12.13 19.41
N ASP A 168 8.33 -12.49 18.31
CA ASP A 168 9.76 -12.25 18.21
C ASP A 168 10.04 -10.75 18.05
N GLU A 169 10.79 -10.17 18.98
CA GLU A 169 11.07 -8.73 19.00
C GLU A 169 11.82 -8.26 17.75
N GLU A 170 12.65 -9.11 17.16
CA GLU A 170 13.36 -8.76 15.94
C GLU A 170 12.42 -8.74 14.73
N TYR A 171 11.45 -9.66 14.70
CA TYR A 171 10.40 -9.71 13.69
C TYR A 171 9.49 -8.49 13.81
N LEU A 172 9.02 -8.21 15.04
CA LEU A 172 8.17 -7.06 15.33
C LEU A 172 8.87 -5.74 14.99
N HIS A 173 10.14 -5.59 15.35
CA HIS A 173 10.93 -4.42 14.97
C HIS A 173 11.02 -4.27 13.44
N ALA A 174 11.28 -5.36 12.71
CA ALA A 174 11.27 -5.32 11.24
C ALA A 174 9.89 -4.93 10.70
N ALA A 175 8.82 -5.55 11.19
CA ALA A 175 7.45 -5.30 10.80
C ALA A 175 7.02 -3.83 10.99
N MET A 176 7.35 -3.24 12.15
CA MET A 176 6.97 -1.86 12.49
C MET A 176 7.80 -0.82 11.73
N HIS A 177 9.10 -1.03 11.54
CA HIS A 177 9.99 -0.01 10.97
C HIS A 177 10.23 -0.13 9.47
N TYR A 178 9.95 -1.30 8.87
CA TYR A 178 10.17 -1.52 7.44
C TYR A 178 9.43 -0.51 6.56
N SER A 179 8.19 -0.13 6.91
CA SER A 179 7.38 0.84 6.15
C SER A 179 8.05 2.22 6.03
N ARG A 180 8.53 2.75 7.16
CA ARG A 180 9.26 4.04 7.20
C ARG A 180 10.53 3.96 6.37
N ASP A 181 11.31 2.90 6.58
CA ASP A 181 12.63 2.77 5.99
C ASP A 181 12.54 2.47 4.48
N ILE A 182 11.54 1.69 4.02
CA ILE A 182 11.34 1.41 2.59
C ILE A 182 10.89 2.68 1.87
N SER A 183 10.01 3.47 2.48
CA SER A 183 9.60 4.76 1.93
C SER A 183 10.78 5.72 1.80
N ALA A 184 11.67 5.77 2.81
CA ALA A 184 12.91 6.56 2.73
C ALA A 184 13.85 6.06 1.63
N ALA A 185 14.01 4.74 1.47
CA ALA A 185 14.82 4.13 0.41
C ALA A 185 14.25 4.40 -0.98
N ILE A 186 12.93 4.29 -1.15
CA ILE A 186 12.23 4.60 -2.40
C ILE A 186 12.45 6.07 -2.77
N ARG A 187 12.25 7.01 -1.83
CA ARG A 187 12.51 8.44 -2.08
C ARG A 187 13.96 8.69 -2.49
N ALA A 188 14.92 8.14 -1.74
CA ALA A 188 16.35 8.32 -2.03
C ALA A 188 16.74 7.76 -3.42
N LEU A 189 16.17 6.62 -3.81
CA LEU A 189 16.46 5.99 -5.10
C LEU A 189 15.75 6.69 -6.27
N LYS A 190 14.53 7.21 -6.06
CA LYS A 190 13.72 7.83 -7.13
C LYS A 190 14.25 9.18 -7.60
N VAL A 191 15.09 9.86 -6.81
CA VAL A 191 15.83 11.05 -7.24
C VAL A 191 16.78 10.73 -8.40
N TRP A 192 17.26 9.48 -8.50
CA TRP A 192 18.15 9.04 -9.57
C TRP A 192 17.38 8.68 -10.85
N PRO A 193 17.92 9.02 -12.04
CA PRO A 193 17.40 8.55 -13.32
C PRO A 193 17.26 7.02 -13.36
N ARG A 194 16.21 6.48 -14.00
CA ARG A 194 15.91 5.03 -14.02
C ARG A 194 17.11 4.15 -14.37
N ILE A 195 17.95 4.61 -15.30
CA ILE A 195 19.11 3.87 -15.81
C ILE A 195 20.30 3.89 -14.83
N LEU A 196 20.38 4.90 -13.96
CA LEU A 196 21.42 4.97 -12.93
C LEU A 196 21.03 4.24 -11.64
N ARG A 197 19.74 3.93 -11.43
CA ARG A 197 19.25 3.25 -10.21
C ARG A 197 19.97 1.92 -9.90
N PRO A 198 20.27 1.05 -10.89
CA PRO A 198 20.98 -0.21 -10.63
C PRO A 198 22.37 -0.02 -10.01
N VAL A 199 23.02 1.12 -10.25
CA VAL A 199 24.33 1.46 -9.70
C VAL A 199 24.17 2.30 -8.42
N ALA A 200 23.29 3.30 -8.43
CA ALA A 200 23.02 4.20 -7.30
C ALA A 200 22.63 3.45 -6.03
N GLN A 201 21.86 2.36 -6.16
CA GLN A 201 21.41 1.55 -5.02
C GLN A 201 22.55 1.00 -4.13
N TYR A 202 23.79 0.93 -4.61
CA TYR A 202 24.94 0.46 -3.82
C TYR A 202 25.55 1.58 -2.96
N PHE A 203 25.33 2.84 -3.33
CA PHE A 203 25.82 4.02 -2.62
C PHE A 203 24.80 4.62 -1.65
N LEU A 204 23.54 4.18 -1.73
CA LEU A 204 22.46 4.69 -0.88
C LEU A 204 22.35 3.88 0.42
N PRO A 205 22.66 4.46 1.60
CA PRO A 205 22.58 3.75 2.87
C PRO A 205 21.16 3.25 3.18
N GLN A 206 20.13 3.99 2.76
CA GLN A 206 18.73 3.63 2.94
C GLN A 206 18.40 2.30 2.23
N VAL A 207 18.93 2.09 1.02
CA VAL A 207 18.74 0.81 0.31
C VAL A 207 19.51 -0.32 0.99
N GLY A 208 20.68 -0.02 1.57
CA GLY A 208 21.42 -0.96 2.41
C GLY A 208 20.61 -1.46 3.61
N VAL A 209 19.83 -0.60 4.26
CA VAL A 209 18.91 -0.99 5.35
C VAL A 209 17.85 -1.97 4.85
N ILE A 210 17.25 -1.74 3.69
CA ILE A 210 16.25 -2.66 3.10
C ILE A 210 16.85 -4.03 2.80
N ARG A 211 18.09 -4.10 2.30
CA ARG A 211 18.79 -5.37 2.11
C ARG A 211 18.97 -6.14 3.41
N LYS A 212 19.24 -5.44 4.53
CA LYS A 212 19.34 -6.05 5.85
C LYS A 212 18.00 -6.63 6.30
N TYR A 213 16.90 -5.90 6.16
CA TYR A 213 15.56 -6.41 6.48
C TYR A 213 15.22 -7.65 5.67
N ARG A 214 15.44 -7.63 4.35
CA ARG A 214 15.18 -8.79 3.48
C ARG A 214 15.98 -10.02 3.89
N LYS A 215 17.28 -9.85 4.12
CA LYS A 215 18.15 -10.94 4.58
C LYS A 215 17.67 -11.51 5.92
N LYS A 216 17.31 -10.63 6.87
CA LYS A 216 16.85 -11.03 8.20
C LYS A 216 15.52 -11.78 8.15
N ALA A 217 14.54 -11.23 7.43
CA ALA A 217 13.25 -11.88 7.24
C ALA A 217 13.40 -13.26 6.60
N LYS A 218 14.27 -13.40 5.58
CA LYS A 218 14.59 -14.72 5.02
C LYS A 218 15.11 -15.68 6.08
N THR A 219 16.12 -15.27 6.86
CA THR A 219 16.70 -16.11 7.91
C THR A 219 15.68 -16.55 8.95
N MET A 220 14.74 -15.67 9.31
CA MET A 220 13.71 -15.94 10.30
C MET A 220 12.58 -16.83 9.76
N LEU A 221 12.19 -16.64 8.49
CA LEU A 221 11.09 -17.38 7.87
C LEU A 221 11.53 -18.75 7.34
N GLN A 222 12.81 -18.94 7.02
CA GLN A 222 13.31 -20.17 6.41
C GLN A 222 13.02 -21.43 7.25
N PRO A 223 13.27 -21.48 8.58
CA PRO A 223 12.90 -22.64 9.39
C PRO A 223 11.40 -22.96 9.35
N LEU A 224 10.57 -21.92 9.36
CA LEU A 224 9.11 -22.06 9.33
C LEU A 224 8.62 -22.56 7.97
N ILE A 225 9.19 -22.07 6.86
CA ILE A 225 8.90 -22.55 5.51
C ILE A 225 9.24 -24.03 5.38
N GLU A 226 10.40 -24.46 5.90
CA GLU A 226 10.83 -25.86 5.85
C GLU A 226 9.94 -26.77 6.71
N GLU A 227 9.52 -26.31 7.89
CA GLU A 227 8.58 -27.02 8.75
C GLU A 227 7.22 -27.21 8.05
N ILE A 228 6.71 -26.17 7.40
CA ILE A 228 5.45 -26.22 6.64
C ILE A 228 5.57 -27.23 5.49
N ARG A 229 6.65 -27.17 4.69
CA ARG A 229 6.90 -28.14 3.60
C ARG A 229 6.98 -29.57 4.10
N THR A 230 7.65 -29.78 5.23
CA THR A 230 7.75 -31.08 5.87
C THR A 230 6.38 -31.59 6.33
N THR A 231 5.53 -30.69 6.86
CA THR A 231 4.17 -31.02 7.30
C THR A 231 3.29 -31.44 6.12
N ILE A 232 3.30 -30.65 5.04
CA ILE A 232 2.55 -30.92 3.81
C ILE A 232 3.02 -32.23 3.15
N SER A 233 4.32 -32.45 3.03
CA SER A 233 4.86 -33.68 2.42
C SER A 233 4.55 -34.95 3.19
N LYS A 234 4.33 -34.84 4.51
CA LYS A 234 3.85 -35.95 5.37
C LYS A 234 2.34 -36.18 5.26
N GLY A 235 1.61 -35.36 4.50
CA GLY A 235 0.15 -35.42 4.39
C GLY A 235 -0.59 -34.88 5.62
N ASN A 236 0.09 -34.12 6.48
CA ASN A 236 -0.53 -33.47 7.63
C ASN A 236 -1.12 -32.12 7.21
N GLU A 237 -2.12 -31.66 7.96
CA GLU A 237 -2.72 -30.33 7.77
C GLU A 237 -1.70 -29.24 8.16
N ALA A 238 -1.44 -28.32 7.22
CA ALA A 238 -0.54 -27.20 7.46
C ALA A 238 -1.19 -26.18 8.43
N PRO A 239 -0.38 -25.35 9.10
CA PRO A 239 -0.91 -24.27 9.93
C PRO A 239 -1.85 -23.37 9.13
N ASP A 240 -2.95 -22.91 9.73
CA ASP A 240 -3.85 -21.94 9.07
C ASP A 240 -3.24 -20.54 9.16
N THR A 241 -2.22 -20.29 8.32
CA THR A 241 -1.52 -19.00 8.18
C THR A 241 -1.39 -18.62 6.71
N VAL A 242 -1.23 -17.33 6.44
CA VAL A 242 -1.00 -16.85 5.08
C VAL A 242 0.31 -17.39 4.52
N LEU A 243 1.36 -17.51 5.34
CA LEU A 243 2.63 -18.13 4.93
C LEU A 243 2.44 -19.58 4.51
N ALA A 244 1.67 -20.38 5.25
CA ALA A 244 1.42 -21.77 4.88
C ALA A 244 0.69 -21.89 3.53
N TRP A 245 -0.34 -21.06 3.33
CA TRP A 245 -1.03 -20.98 2.05
C TRP A 245 -0.09 -20.57 0.90
N MET A 246 0.81 -19.61 1.14
CA MET A 246 1.81 -19.20 0.14
C MET A 246 2.79 -20.34 -0.18
N VAL A 247 3.20 -21.12 0.81
CA VAL A 247 4.09 -22.29 0.62
C VAL A 247 3.39 -23.40 -0.17
N GLU A 248 2.13 -23.71 0.15
CA GLU A 248 1.32 -24.68 -0.61
C GLU A 248 1.21 -24.28 -2.08
N LYS A 249 1.07 -22.98 -2.35
CA LYS A 249 0.90 -22.43 -3.69
C LYS A 249 2.22 -22.09 -4.39
N SER A 250 3.36 -22.21 -3.71
CA SER A 250 4.65 -21.76 -4.26
C SER A 250 5.06 -22.55 -5.51
N GLN A 251 4.71 -23.84 -5.59
CA GLN A 251 4.98 -24.66 -6.78
C GLN A 251 4.11 -24.27 -7.97
N GLU A 252 2.83 -23.95 -7.73
CA GLU A 252 1.88 -23.52 -8.76
C GLU A 252 2.30 -22.19 -9.39
N PHE A 253 2.75 -21.24 -8.55
CA PHE A 253 3.18 -19.92 -8.98
C PHE A 253 4.69 -19.80 -9.26
N GLN A 254 5.47 -20.88 -9.12
CA GLN A 254 6.93 -20.91 -9.31
C GLN A 254 7.68 -19.87 -8.45
N VAL A 255 7.24 -19.69 -7.22
CA VAL A 255 7.77 -18.71 -6.25
C VAL A 255 8.85 -19.37 -5.40
N ASP A 256 10.02 -18.73 -5.30
CA ASP A 256 11.14 -19.18 -4.46
C ASP A 256 11.06 -18.65 -3.02
N ASP A 257 11.94 -19.14 -2.15
CA ASP A 257 11.95 -18.75 -0.72
C ASP A 257 12.30 -17.27 -0.50
N ASP A 258 13.09 -16.68 -1.40
CA ASP A 258 13.41 -15.26 -1.35
C ASP A 258 12.17 -14.41 -1.65
N GLU A 259 11.41 -14.81 -2.66
CA GLU A 259 10.16 -14.15 -3.04
C GLU A 259 9.05 -14.37 -2.00
N LEU A 260 8.94 -15.56 -1.40
CA LEU A 260 8.05 -15.80 -0.25
C LEU A 260 8.37 -14.87 0.92
N ALA A 261 9.65 -14.77 1.31
CA ALA A 261 10.08 -13.92 2.42
C ALA A 261 9.87 -12.42 2.12
N ASN A 262 10.17 -11.98 0.90
CA ASN A 262 9.94 -10.60 0.48
C ASN A 262 8.44 -10.27 0.43
N THR A 263 7.61 -11.19 -0.06
CA THR A 263 6.16 -11.00 -0.13
C THR A 263 5.59 -10.90 1.28
N GLN A 264 6.06 -11.71 2.23
CA GLN A 264 5.62 -11.58 3.62
C GLN A 264 6.00 -10.24 4.26
N LEU A 265 7.21 -9.72 3.99
CA LEU A 265 7.60 -8.38 4.44
C LEU A 265 6.69 -7.27 3.88
N VAL A 266 6.22 -7.43 2.65
CA VAL A 266 5.28 -6.47 2.04
C VAL A 266 3.88 -6.60 2.63
N LEU A 267 3.39 -7.83 2.85
CA LEU A 267 2.08 -8.10 3.45
C LEU A 267 1.99 -7.52 4.86
N ILE A 268 3.01 -7.75 5.69
CA ILE A 268 3.02 -7.23 7.07
C ILE A 268 3.09 -5.70 7.09
N MET A 269 3.89 -5.10 6.21
CA MET A 269 3.97 -3.64 6.07
C MET A 269 2.61 -3.05 5.66
N ALA A 270 1.95 -3.66 4.68
CA ALA A 270 0.67 -3.18 4.16
C ALA A 270 -0.44 -3.26 5.22
N GLY A 271 -0.49 -4.37 5.98
CA GLY A 271 -1.49 -4.58 7.02
C GLY A 271 -1.29 -3.72 8.27
N ILE A 272 -0.05 -3.53 8.72
CA ILE A 272 0.21 -2.81 9.99
C ILE A 272 -0.04 -1.30 9.83
N HIS A 273 0.55 -0.68 8.79
CA HIS A 273 0.59 0.77 8.74
C HIS A 273 -0.79 1.40 8.56
N THR A 274 -1.58 0.84 7.64
CA THR A 274 -2.95 1.30 7.35
C THR A 274 -3.84 1.14 8.58
N THR A 275 -3.89 -0.07 9.15
CA THR A 275 -4.68 -0.36 10.36
C THR A 275 -4.25 0.50 11.56
N ASN A 276 -2.95 0.75 11.75
CA ASN A 276 -2.45 1.58 12.85
C ASN A 276 -2.94 3.02 12.73
N MET A 277 -2.87 3.61 11.53
CA MET A 277 -3.38 4.96 11.29
C MET A 277 -4.89 5.02 11.51
N THR A 278 -5.62 4.07 10.92
CA THR A 278 -7.09 3.98 11.06
C THR A 278 -7.53 3.92 12.52
N ILE A 279 -6.97 3.00 13.31
CA ILE A 279 -7.32 2.86 14.73
C ILE A 279 -6.88 4.10 15.54
N THR A 280 -5.70 4.66 15.24
CA THR A 280 -5.21 5.85 15.93
C THR A 280 -6.15 7.05 15.70
N HIS A 281 -6.59 7.28 14.45
CA HIS A 281 -7.56 8.33 14.13
C HIS A 281 -8.89 8.10 14.86
N MET A 282 -9.44 6.88 14.78
CA MET A 282 -10.69 6.53 15.47
C MET A 282 -10.62 6.77 16.98
N LEU A 283 -9.49 6.44 17.63
CA LEU A 283 -9.32 6.68 19.07
C LEU A 283 -9.25 8.17 19.41
N TYR A 284 -8.61 8.99 18.58
CA TYR A 284 -8.61 10.44 18.75
C TYR A 284 -9.98 11.05 18.48
N ASP A 285 -10.70 10.56 17.48
CA ASP A 285 -12.06 11.01 17.18
C ASP A 285 -13.02 10.65 18.33
N LEU A 286 -12.94 9.44 18.90
CA LEU A 286 -13.71 9.08 20.10
C LEU A 286 -13.38 10.00 21.30
N ALA A 287 -12.14 10.44 21.43
CA ALA A 287 -11.73 11.36 22.49
C ALA A 287 -12.26 12.79 22.25
N ALA A 288 -12.40 13.20 20.98
CA ALA A 288 -12.93 14.50 20.59
C ALA A 288 -14.47 14.56 20.63
N TYR A 289 -15.16 13.45 20.34
CA TYR A 289 -16.62 13.33 20.25
C TYR A 289 -17.17 12.26 21.23
N PRO A 290 -17.04 12.46 22.55
CA PRO A 290 -17.38 11.44 23.54
C PRO A 290 -18.88 11.09 23.60
N GLU A 291 -19.76 11.92 23.04
CA GLU A 291 -21.20 11.71 22.99
C GLU A 291 -21.60 10.40 22.30
N CYS A 292 -20.85 9.95 21.29
CA CYS A 292 -21.15 8.71 20.56
C CYS A 292 -20.72 7.45 21.31
N ILE A 293 -19.82 7.56 22.31
CA ILE A 293 -19.23 6.41 23.01
C ILE A 293 -20.32 5.55 23.67
N LYS A 294 -21.34 6.19 24.25
CA LYS A 294 -22.42 5.46 24.91
C LYS A 294 -23.19 4.59 23.92
N ASP A 295 -23.61 5.16 22.80
CA ASP A 295 -24.41 4.46 21.80
C ASP A 295 -23.61 3.32 21.13
N LEU A 296 -22.32 3.55 20.86
CA LEU A 296 -21.41 2.52 20.38
C LEU A 296 -21.27 1.35 21.38
N ARG A 297 -21.12 1.64 22.67
CA ARG A 297 -21.02 0.61 23.72
C ARG A 297 -22.32 -0.16 23.89
N ASP A 298 -23.45 0.53 23.83
CA ASP A 298 -24.77 -0.08 23.95
C ASP A 298 -25.02 -1.04 22.76
N GLU A 299 -24.71 -0.61 21.53
CA GLU A 299 -24.76 -1.48 20.34
C GLU A 299 -23.86 -2.70 20.51
N ILE A 300 -22.58 -2.51 20.81
CA ILE A 300 -21.61 -3.61 20.95
C ILE A 300 -22.09 -4.61 22.01
N THR A 301 -22.59 -4.12 23.16
CA THR A 301 -23.06 -4.99 24.25
C THR A 301 -24.32 -5.76 23.86
N SER A 302 -25.28 -5.11 23.21
CA SER A 302 -26.54 -5.74 22.76
C SER A 302 -26.25 -6.81 21.72
N VAL A 303 -25.47 -6.48 20.68
CA VAL A 303 -25.13 -7.40 19.60
C VAL A 303 -24.35 -8.60 20.13
N LEU A 304 -23.39 -8.39 21.03
CA LEU A 304 -22.67 -9.51 21.65
C LEU A 304 -23.60 -10.40 22.49
N ALA A 305 -24.54 -9.84 23.25
CA ALA A 305 -25.49 -10.63 24.02
C ALA A 305 -26.36 -11.53 23.12
N GLU A 306 -26.80 -11.01 21.98
CA GLU A 306 -27.56 -11.77 20.97
C GLU A 306 -26.75 -12.88 20.31
N HIS A 307 -25.43 -12.71 20.20
CA HIS A 307 -24.50 -13.69 19.62
C HIS A 307 -23.80 -14.57 20.67
N GLY A 308 -24.36 -14.70 21.86
CA GLY A 308 -23.84 -15.59 22.91
C GLY A 308 -22.47 -15.15 23.48
N GLY A 309 -22.16 -13.86 23.42
CA GLY A 309 -20.92 -13.26 23.91
C GLY A 309 -19.73 -13.44 22.96
N VAL A 310 -19.93 -13.98 21.76
CA VAL A 310 -18.84 -14.28 20.81
C VAL A 310 -18.79 -13.24 19.69
N LEU A 311 -17.61 -12.65 19.49
CA LEU A 311 -17.33 -11.77 18.36
C LEU A 311 -17.18 -12.59 17.07
N SER A 312 -18.31 -12.92 16.44
CA SER A 312 -18.39 -13.64 15.17
C SER A 312 -18.52 -12.68 13.98
N SER A 313 -18.33 -13.17 12.75
CA SER A 313 -18.57 -12.35 11.55
C SER A 313 -20.03 -11.87 11.46
N GLY A 314 -20.98 -12.66 11.95
CA GLY A 314 -22.39 -12.26 12.05
C GLY A 314 -22.60 -11.12 13.05
N ALA A 315 -21.93 -11.18 14.21
CA ALA A 315 -21.96 -10.11 15.20
C ALA A 315 -21.37 -8.81 14.63
N LEU A 316 -20.19 -8.87 14.03
CA LEU A 316 -19.55 -7.71 13.39
C LEU A 316 -20.45 -7.07 12.32
N PHE A 317 -21.13 -7.89 11.50
CA PHE A 317 -22.05 -7.39 10.49
C PHE A 317 -23.23 -6.59 11.08
N GLN A 318 -23.62 -6.87 12.32
CA GLN A 318 -24.74 -6.19 12.99
C GLN A 318 -24.33 -4.91 13.75
N MET A 319 -23.04 -4.61 13.88
CA MET A 319 -22.56 -3.39 14.53
C MET A 319 -22.59 -2.20 13.57
N LYS A 320 -23.79 -1.67 13.28
CA LYS A 320 -24.03 -0.65 12.26
C LYS A 320 -23.58 0.74 12.68
N LEU A 321 -23.75 1.11 13.95
CA LEU A 321 -23.26 2.36 14.50
C LEU A 321 -21.73 2.38 14.53
N LEU A 322 -21.11 1.26 14.91
CA LEU A 322 -19.65 1.13 14.86
C LEU A 322 -19.12 1.27 13.42
N ASP A 323 -19.74 0.57 12.46
CA ASP A 323 -19.38 0.67 11.04
C ASP A 323 -19.53 2.10 10.51
N SER A 324 -20.65 2.76 10.83
CA SER A 324 -20.92 4.15 10.47
C SER A 324 -19.86 5.12 11.03
N PHE A 325 -19.54 5.02 12.32
CA PHE A 325 -18.49 5.82 12.95
C PHE A 325 -17.12 5.57 12.30
N MET A 326 -16.79 4.30 12.03
CA MET A 326 -15.52 3.92 11.43
C MET A 326 -15.36 4.48 10.01
N LEU A 327 -16.45 4.51 9.24
CA LEU A 327 -16.48 5.09 7.89
C LEU A 327 -16.34 6.61 7.95
N GLU A 328 -17.03 7.29 8.85
CA GLU A 328 -16.93 8.75 8.97
C GLU A 328 -15.55 9.19 9.47
N SER A 329 -14.97 8.50 10.45
CA SER A 329 -13.59 8.76 10.91
C SER A 329 -12.59 8.66 9.75
N GLN A 330 -12.76 7.68 8.86
CA GLN A 330 -11.90 7.51 7.67
C GLN A 330 -12.19 8.53 6.57
N ARG A 331 -13.45 8.96 6.40
CA ARG A 331 -13.82 10.04 5.47
C ARG A 331 -13.17 11.36 5.89
N HIS A 332 -13.23 11.69 7.18
CA HIS A 332 -12.64 12.91 7.74
C HIS A 332 -11.11 12.83 7.82
N ASN A 333 -10.57 11.67 8.16
CA ASN A 333 -9.12 11.44 8.30
C ASN A 333 -8.59 10.40 7.28
N PRO A 334 -8.62 10.70 5.97
CA PRO A 334 -8.22 9.75 4.93
C PRO A 334 -6.73 9.42 5.00
N ILE A 335 -6.42 8.12 5.07
CA ILE A 335 -5.04 7.62 5.19
C ILE A 335 -4.28 7.58 3.84
N GLN A 336 -5.00 7.64 2.72
CA GLN A 336 -4.46 7.57 1.37
C GLN A 336 -4.95 8.75 0.52
N MET A 337 -4.01 9.35 -0.22
CA MET A 337 -4.26 10.48 -1.12
C MET A 337 -5.10 10.08 -2.34
N SER A 338 -4.90 8.85 -2.82
CA SER A 338 -5.55 8.30 -4.01
C SER A 338 -5.65 6.79 -3.94
N GLU A 339 -6.72 6.25 -4.51
CA GLU A 339 -6.91 4.80 -4.72
C GLU A 339 -6.31 4.38 -6.06
N SER A 340 -5.40 3.40 -6.05
CA SER A 340 -4.78 2.88 -7.28
C SER A 340 -5.51 1.62 -7.79
N LEU A 341 -5.82 1.60 -9.09
CA LEU A 341 -6.29 0.44 -9.84
C LEU A 341 -5.24 0.07 -10.90
N PHE A 342 -4.88 -1.21 -10.97
CA PHE A 342 -3.79 -1.68 -11.84
C PHE A 342 -4.34 -2.31 -13.13
N LEU A 343 -3.99 -1.74 -14.29
CA LEU A 343 -4.34 -2.29 -15.62
C LEU A 343 -3.30 -3.32 -16.10
N PHE A 344 -2.97 -4.31 -15.28
CA PHE A 344 -2.02 -5.38 -15.64
C PHE A 344 -2.59 -6.75 -15.25
N PRO A 345 -2.48 -7.79 -16.09
CA PRO A 345 -2.83 -9.16 -15.70
C PRO A 345 -2.03 -9.62 -14.48
N HIS A 346 -2.60 -10.48 -13.62
CA HIS A 346 -1.93 -11.04 -12.43
C HIS A 346 -0.55 -11.67 -12.72
N SER A 347 -0.32 -12.15 -13.94
CA SER A 347 0.92 -12.79 -14.39
C SER A 347 2.02 -11.80 -14.81
N VAL A 348 1.73 -10.50 -14.82
CA VAL A 348 2.66 -9.46 -15.27
C VAL A 348 3.27 -8.77 -14.04
N PRO A 349 4.60 -8.84 -13.85
CA PRO A 349 5.21 -8.28 -12.67
C PRO A 349 5.08 -6.73 -12.66
N PRO A 350 5.01 -6.08 -11.49
CA PRO A 350 4.72 -4.64 -11.35
C PRO A 350 5.68 -3.70 -12.11
N TRP A 351 6.85 -4.19 -12.51
CA TRP A 351 7.84 -3.42 -13.28
C TRP A 351 7.60 -3.45 -14.80
N ALA A 352 6.72 -4.32 -15.31
CA ALA A 352 6.34 -4.41 -16.72
C ALA A 352 5.27 -3.37 -17.11
N VAL A 353 5.55 -2.10 -16.77
CA VAL A 353 4.79 -0.94 -17.23
C VAL A 353 4.74 -0.94 -18.77
N GLY A 354 3.54 -0.94 -19.34
CA GLY A 354 3.31 -1.05 -20.79
C GLY A 354 2.75 -2.39 -21.28
N ALA A 355 2.68 -3.43 -20.44
CA ALA A 355 1.95 -4.66 -20.75
C ALA A 355 0.45 -4.51 -20.38
N GLY A 356 -0.45 -5.07 -21.19
CA GLY A 356 -1.91 -4.96 -20.99
C GLY A 356 -2.66 -4.52 -22.25
N ALA A 357 -3.99 -4.52 -22.20
CA ALA A 357 -4.85 -4.02 -23.27
C ALA A 357 -5.36 -2.61 -22.93
N PRO A 358 -5.58 -1.72 -23.92
CA PRO A 358 -6.27 -0.47 -23.67
C PRO A 358 -7.71 -0.75 -23.21
N VAL A 359 -8.20 0.03 -22.25
CA VAL A 359 -9.58 -0.09 -21.75
C VAL A 359 -10.43 1.00 -22.38
N THR A 360 -11.55 0.62 -22.99
CA THR A 360 -12.54 1.59 -23.48
C THR A 360 -13.68 1.69 -22.49
N LEU A 361 -13.99 2.92 -22.09
CA LEU A 361 -15.10 3.27 -21.23
C LEU A 361 -16.41 3.31 -22.03
N ASN A 362 -17.56 3.24 -21.35
CA ASN A 362 -18.88 3.21 -22.00
C ASN A 362 -19.17 4.46 -22.86
N ASP A 363 -18.58 5.60 -22.52
CA ASP A 363 -18.68 6.85 -23.28
C ASP A 363 -17.70 6.94 -24.46
N GLY A 364 -16.93 5.88 -24.73
CA GLY A 364 -15.93 5.79 -25.78
C GLY A 364 -14.56 6.34 -25.40
N THR A 365 -14.37 6.84 -24.17
CA THR A 365 -13.07 7.29 -23.68
C THR A 365 -12.10 6.11 -23.60
N GLN A 366 -10.90 6.27 -24.18
CA GLN A 366 -9.88 5.22 -24.16
C GLN A 366 -8.81 5.50 -23.11
N ILE A 367 -8.61 4.53 -22.22
CA ILE A 367 -7.50 4.47 -21.29
C ILE A 367 -6.38 3.64 -21.95
N PRO A 368 -5.17 4.20 -22.10
CA PRO A 368 -4.06 3.49 -22.73
C PRO A 368 -3.67 2.21 -21.99
N ALA A 369 -3.12 1.24 -22.73
CA ALA A 369 -2.56 0.03 -22.14
C ALA A 369 -1.39 0.34 -21.19
N GLY A 370 -1.29 -0.45 -20.12
CA GLY A 370 -0.13 -0.47 -19.23
C GLY A 370 0.09 0.80 -18.40
N VAL A 371 -0.98 1.56 -18.12
CA VAL A 371 -0.98 2.69 -17.18
C VAL A 371 -1.54 2.27 -15.83
N ILE A 372 -1.10 2.95 -14.77
CA ILE A 372 -1.74 2.86 -13.47
C ILE A 372 -2.90 3.86 -13.45
N ILE A 373 -4.08 3.40 -13.09
CA ILE A 373 -5.25 4.24 -12.87
C ILE A 373 -5.29 4.68 -11.41
N GLU A 374 -5.67 5.92 -11.14
CA GLU A 374 -5.91 6.42 -9.79
C GLU A 374 -7.22 7.18 -9.69
N ALA A 375 -7.90 7.08 -8.54
CA ALA A 375 -8.95 8.01 -8.15
C ALA A 375 -8.47 8.91 -6.99
N PRO A 376 -8.69 10.23 -7.06
CA PRO A 376 -8.20 11.18 -6.05
C PRO A 376 -9.08 11.12 -4.79
N HIS A 377 -8.79 10.16 -3.93
CA HIS A 377 -9.61 9.81 -2.76
C HIS A 377 -9.91 11.01 -1.85
N VAL A 378 -8.87 11.71 -1.38
CA VAL A 378 -9.03 12.85 -0.45
C VAL A 378 -9.90 13.94 -1.06
N ALA A 379 -9.63 14.30 -2.33
CA ALA A 379 -10.38 15.34 -3.03
C ALA A 379 -11.87 14.96 -3.21
N ILE A 380 -12.18 13.66 -3.34
CA ILE A 380 -13.55 13.16 -3.44
C ILE A 380 -14.27 13.23 -2.09
N VAL A 381 -13.64 12.75 -1.01
CA VAL A 381 -14.27 12.74 0.33
C VAL A 381 -14.40 14.14 0.95
N GLN A 382 -13.68 15.11 0.40
CA GLN A 382 -13.78 16.53 0.71
C GLN A 382 -14.68 17.31 -0.26
N ASP A 383 -15.33 16.65 -1.23
CA ASP A 383 -16.19 17.35 -2.18
C ASP A 383 -17.60 17.57 -1.59
N PRO A 384 -18.08 18.82 -1.47
CA PRO A 384 -19.39 19.14 -0.90
C PRO A 384 -20.57 18.65 -1.74
N SER A 385 -20.33 18.23 -3.00
CA SER A 385 -21.37 17.59 -3.84
C SER A 385 -21.62 16.13 -3.48
N PHE A 386 -20.70 15.48 -2.75
CA PHE A 386 -20.89 14.12 -2.23
C PHE A 386 -21.16 14.13 -0.72
N TYR A 387 -20.46 14.98 0.03
CA TYR A 387 -20.56 15.05 1.48
C TYR A 387 -20.85 16.49 1.91
N PRO A 388 -22.08 16.83 2.32
CA PRO A 388 -22.39 18.17 2.81
C PRO A 388 -21.51 18.54 4.00
N ASP A 389 -20.90 19.73 3.95
CA ASP A 389 -19.97 20.25 4.97
C ASP A 389 -18.82 19.27 5.35
N PRO A 390 -17.97 18.89 4.37
CA PRO A 390 -16.99 17.82 4.57
C PRO A 390 -15.88 18.18 5.56
N GLU A 391 -15.68 19.48 5.80
CA GLU A 391 -14.72 20.06 6.75
C GLU A 391 -15.28 20.17 8.17
N ALA A 392 -16.59 19.93 8.36
CA ALA A 392 -17.12 19.72 9.69
C ALA A 392 -16.36 18.55 10.34
N GLY A 393 -16.25 18.62 11.67
CA GLY A 393 -15.74 17.52 12.47
C GLY A 393 -16.48 16.20 12.18
N VAL A 394 -15.90 15.08 12.63
CA VAL A 394 -16.51 13.75 12.52
C VAL A 394 -17.97 13.81 13.00
N GLN A 395 -18.90 13.46 12.13
CA GLN A 395 -20.31 13.29 12.45
C GLN A 395 -20.58 11.80 12.74
N PRO A 396 -20.59 11.33 14.00
CA PRO A 396 -20.45 9.91 14.31
C PRO A 396 -21.53 9.00 13.69
N PHE A 397 -22.73 9.54 13.48
CA PHE A 397 -23.88 8.87 12.88
C PHE A 397 -24.50 9.79 11.83
N PRO A 398 -23.86 9.97 10.66
CA PRO A 398 -24.42 10.81 9.61
C PRO A 398 -25.71 10.18 9.09
N ASP A 399 -26.69 11.02 8.74
CA ASP A 399 -27.90 10.53 8.09
C ASP A 399 -27.53 9.84 6.76
N PRO A 400 -28.14 8.67 6.46
CA PRO A 400 -27.75 7.83 5.32
C PRO A 400 -28.03 8.42 3.94
#